data_AF-A0AAJ4Y9M1-F1
#
_entry.id   AF-A0AAJ4Y9M1-F1
#
_cell.length_a   1.000
_cell.length_b   1.000
_cell.length_c   1.000
_cell.angle_alpha   90.00
_cell.angle_beta   90.00
_cell.angle_gamma   90.00
#
_symmetry.space_group_name_H-M   'P 1'
#
loop_
_entity.id
_entity.type
_entity.pdbx_description
1 polymer ?
#
loop_
_entity_poly.entity_id
_entity_poly.type
_entity_poly.pdbx_seq_one_letter_code
_entity_poly.pdbx_strand_id
1 'polypeptide(L)'
;MSGTSGSVSAAAAADAEYEILCDVQADGTSTPFLRHYTTSGTGAPAVSDTGLDGTTPYAPTGTVVRCGTSPSPQIDSTAQRQTGVGAVTITAGARSVTLLVFAGSPTVAIGGGAAVAFPAGSSGTWSVDQGGKNGEKLQDAFVFTGVAGSDFIVLSTREL
;
A
#
# COMPACT_ATOMS: atom_id res chain seq x y z
N MET A 1 -49.40 30.89 38.03
CA MET A 1 -48.93 29.88 37.06
C MET A 1 -47.48 30.22 36.74
N SER A 2 -46.52 29.50 37.34
CA SER A 2 -45.09 29.63 37.02
C SER A 2 -44.70 28.42 36.19
N GLY A 3 -44.39 28.65 34.91
CA GLY A 3 -44.03 27.60 33.97
C GLY A 3 -42.61 27.10 34.25
N THR A 4 -42.47 25.80 34.47
CA THR A 4 -41.18 25.13 34.44
C THR A 4 -40.78 24.96 32.98
N SER A 5 -39.88 25.81 32.48
CA SER A 5 -39.13 25.51 31.26
C SER A 5 -38.09 24.45 31.60
N GLY A 6 -38.53 23.19 31.59
CA GLY A 6 -37.61 22.05 31.60
C GLY A 6 -36.91 22.01 30.24
N SER A 7 -35.61 22.22 30.22
CA SER A 7 -34.77 21.78 29.11
C SER A 7 -34.83 20.26 29.06
N VAL A 8 -35.57 19.73 28.08
CA VAL A 8 -35.46 18.31 27.73
C VAL A 8 -34.09 18.12 27.11
N SER A 9 -33.19 17.45 27.82
CA SER A 9 -32.15 16.70 27.14
C SER A 9 -32.90 15.65 26.33
N ALA A 10 -33.08 15.88 25.03
CA ALA A 10 -33.55 14.82 24.15
C ALA A 10 -32.66 13.61 24.42
N ALA A 11 -33.28 12.45 24.70
CA ALA A 11 -32.57 11.19 24.85
C ALA A 11 -31.50 11.11 23.76
N ALA A 12 -30.24 10.84 24.16
CA ALA A 12 -29.05 10.89 23.31
C ALA A 12 -29.42 10.61 21.84
N ALA A 13 -29.43 11.67 21.01
CA ALA A 13 -29.80 11.53 19.61
C ALA A 13 -28.93 10.44 19.00
N ALA A 14 -29.55 9.52 18.26
CA ALA A 14 -28.81 8.41 17.68
C ALA A 14 -27.75 8.97 16.72
N ASP A 15 -26.49 8.61 16.95
CA ASP A 15 -25.41 8.90 15.99
C ASP A 15 -25.36 7.78 14.95
N ALA A 16 -25.06 8.15 13.72
CA ALA A 16 -25.06 7.23 12.59
C ALA A 16 -23.83 7.44 11.72
N GLU A 17 -22.92 6.46 11.74
CA GLU A 17 -21.75 6.40 10.89
C GLU A 17 -21.89 5.29 9.85
N TYR A 18 -21.17 5.41 8.74
CA TYR A 18 -21.06 4.32 7.77
C TYR A 18 -19.60 4.02 7.44
N GLU A 19 -19.32 2.76 7.14
CA GLU A 19 -18.02 2.30 6.63
C GLU A 19 -18.24 1.45 5.38
N ILE A 20 -17.37 1.61 4.38
CA ILE A 20 -17.32 0.72 3.24
C ILE A 20 -16.55 -0.53 3.64
N LEU A 21 -17.24 -1.67 3.64
CA LEU A 21 -16.68 -2.98 3.96
C LEU A 21 -16.78 -3.90 2.74
N CYS A 22 -15.99 -4.96 2.75
CA CYS A 22 -15.95 -5.93 1.68
C CYS A 22 -16.38 -7.29 2.22
N ASP A 23 -17.34 -7.91 1.56
CA ASP A 23 -17.74 -9.29 1.78
C ASP A 23 -16.87 -10.21 0.91
N VAL A 24 -15.94 -10.92 1.56
CA VAL A 24 -14.97 -11.80 0.90
C VAL A 24 -15.48 -13.23 0.91
N GLN A 25 -15.79 -13.76 -0.27
CA GLN A 25 -16.24 -15.12 -0.48
C GLN A 25 -15.08 -16.12 -0.39
N ALA A 26 -15.41 -17.41 -0.24
CA ALA A 26 -14.41 -18.48 -0.13
C ALA A 26 -13.52 -18.62 -1.39
N ASP A 27 -13.99 -18.17 -2.55
CA ASP A 27 -13.24 -18.15 -3.82
C ASP A 27 -12.35 -16.90 -3.99
N GLY A 28 -12.34 -16.00 -3.00
CA GLY A 28 -11.58 -14.75 -3.01
C GLY A 28 -12.30 -13.58 -3.68
N THR A 29 -13.52 -13.77 -4.20
CA THR A 29 -14.35 -12.67 -4.72
C THR A 29 -14.68 -11.71 -3.59
N SER A 30 -14.44 -10.41 -3.81
CA SER A 30 -14.67 -9.36 -2.81
C SER A 30 -15.74 -8.40 -3.30
N THR A 31 -16.87 -8.33 -2.60
CA THR A 31 -18.00 -7.46 -2.95
C THR A 31 -18.12 -6.31 -1.94
N PRO A 32 -17.98 -5.04 -2.37
CA PRO A 32 -18.10 -3.90 -1.47
C PRO A 32 -19.57 -3.60 -1.11
N PHE A 33 -19.81 -3.21 0.13
CA PHE A 33 -21.11 -2.79 0.67
C PHE A 33 -20.94 -1.73 1.76
N LEU A 34 -22.03 -1.07 2.15
CA LEU A 34 -22.05 -0.09 3.25
C LEU A 34 -22.59 -0.73 4.52
N ARG A 35 -21.82 -0.66 5.61
CA ARG A 35 -22.30 -0.95 6.97
C ARG A 35 -22.55 0.34 7.72
N HIS A 36 -23.78 0.52 8.16
CA HIS A 36 -24.18 1.64 9.01
C HIS A 36 -24.12 1.20 10.47
N TYR A 37 -23.46 1.98 11.31
CA TYR A 37 -23.43 1.82 12.75
C TYR A 37 -24.35 2.88 13.35
N THR A 38 -25.31 2.47 14.16
CA THR A 38 -26.20 3.39 14.88
C THR A 38 -25.98 3.22 16.37
N THR A 39 -25.53 4.29 17.03
CA THR A 39 -25.32 4.29 18.48
C THR A 39 -26.46 5.03 19.16
N SER A 40 -26.99 4.47 20.24
CA SER A 40 -27.95 5.15 21.11
C SER A 40 -27.55 4.93 22.57
N GLY A 41 -27.07 5.99 23.23
CA GLY A 41 -26.56 5.90 24.60
C GLY A 41 -25.24 5.12 24.70
N THR A 42 -25.06 4.34 25.78
CA THR A 42 -23.79 3.64 26.09
C THR A 42 -23.76 2.17 25.66
N GLY A 43 -24.72 1.74 24.83
CA GLY A 43 -24.81 0.36 24.34
C GLY A 43 -23.88 0.06 23.16
N ALA A 44 -23.80 -1.22 22.77
CA ALA A 44 -23.18 -1.60 21.50
C ALA A 44 -23.96 -0.99 20.32
N PRO A 45 -23.29 -0.59 19.23
CA PRO A 45 -23.96 -0.06 18.05
C PRO A 45 -24.86 -1.13 17.41
N ALA A 46 -26.04 -0.73 16.95
CA ALA A 46 -26.80 -1.52 16.01
C ALA A 46 -26.19 -1.38 14.61
N VAL A 47 -26.27 -2.44 13.81
CA VAL A 47 -25.74 -2.46 12.45
C VAL A 47 -26.82 -2.74 11.42
N SER A 48 -26.77 -2.03 10.30
CA SER A 48 -27.55 -2.33 9.09
C SER A 48 -26.65 -2.27 7.86
N ASP A 49 -26.84 -3.21 6.95
CA ASP A 49 -26.00 -3.38 5.76
C ASP A 49 -26.81 -3.07 4.50
N THR A 50 -26.23 -2.29 3.60
CA THR A 50 -26.83 -1.89 2.33
C THR A 50 -25.81 -2.01 1.19
N GLY A 51 -26.29 -2.07 -0.05
CA GLY A 51 -25.46 -1.88 -1.22
C GLY A 51 -24.81 -0.49 -1.22
N LEU A 52 -23.90 -0.23 -2.16
CA LEU A 52 -23.23 1.07 -2.27
C LEU A 52 -24.18 2.23 -2.64
N ASP A 53 -25.42 1.94 -3.03
CA ASP A 53 -26.48 2.92 -3.22
C ASP A 53 -27.08 3.44 -1.89
N GLY A 54 -26.69 2.85 -0.75
CA GLY A 54 -27.15 3.20 0.58
C GLY A 54 -28.60 2.85 0.89
N THR A 55 -29.30 2.13 0.00
CA THR A 55 -30.75 1.88 0.14
C THR A 55 -31.14 0.43 -0.08
N THR A 56 -30.49 -0.28 -1.00
CA THR A 56 -30.75 -1.69 -1.25
C THR A 56 -30.22 -2.52 -0.08
N PRO A 57 -31.02 -3.32 0.63
CA PRO A 57 -30.52 -4.16 1.73
C PRO A 57 -29.44 -5.14 1.25
N TYR A 58 -28.39 -5.31 2.05
CA TYR A 58 -27.30 -6.23 1.76
C TYR A 58 -27.12 -7.20 2.93
N ALA A 59 -26.93 -8.49 2.64
CA ALA A 59 -26.68 -9.51 3.64
C ALA A 59 -25.36 -10.21 3.28
N PRO A 60 -24.24 -9.90 3.99
CA PRO A 60 -22.96 -10.55 3.74
C PRO A 60 -23.06 -12.08 3.91
N THR A 61 -22.49 -12.83 2.98
CA THR A 61 -22.46 -14.31 3.00
C THR A 61 -21.06 -14.87 3.26
N GLY A 62 -20.04 -14.05 3.11
CA GLY A 62 -18.63 -14.39 3.35
C GLY A 62 -18.07 -13.71 4.59
N THR A 63 -16.75 -13.50 4.59
CA THR A 63 -16.05 -12.81 5.67
C THR A 63 -16.05 -11.32 5.43
N VAL A 64 -16.61 -10.55 6.37
CA VAL A 64 -16.60 -9.09 6.33
C VAL A 64 -15.24 -8.56 6.79
N VAL A 65 -14.56 -7.83 5.91
CA VAL A 65 -13.30 -7.13 6.19
C VAL A 65 -13.40 -5.67 5.75
N ARG A 66 -12.45 -4.83 6.15
CA ARG A 66 -12.30 -3.53 5.49
C ARG A 66 -11.84 -3.75 4.06
N CYS A 67 -12.46 -3.04 3.13
CA CYS A 67 -12.00 -3.10 1.74
C CYS A 67 -10.53 -2.69 1.64
N GLY A 68 -9.75 -3.47 0.90
CA GLY A 68 -8.33 -3.20 0.68
C GLY A 68 -7.39 -3.62 1.81
N THR A 69 -7.86 -4.22 2.91
CA THR A 69 -6.96 -4.82 3.91
C THR A 69 -6.50 -6.19 3.47
N SER A 70 -5.64 -6.25 2.45
CA SER A 70 -4.67 -7.35 2.39
C SER A 70 -3.70 -7.18 3.56
N PRO A 71 -3.21 -8.26 4.20
CA PRO A 71 -2.11 -8.11 5.13
C PRO A 71 -0.98 -7.37 4.41
N SER A 72 -0.46 -6.31 5.01
CA SER A 72 0.69 -5.61 4.44
C SER A 72 1.77 -6.64 4.17
N PRO A 73 2.28 -6.75 2.94
CA PRO A 73 3.31 -7.71 2.63
C PRO A 73 4.52 -7.45 3.53
N GLN A 74 5.16 -8.50 4.04
CA GLN A 74 6.38 -8.34 4.80
C GLN A 74 7.50 -7.94 3.83
N ILE A 75 8.15 -6.80 4.08
CA ILE A 75 9.15 -6.23 3.18
C ILE A 75 10.54 -6.41 3.77
N ASP A 76 11.45 -6.98 2.97
CA ASP A 76 12.89 -6.93 3.22
C ASP A 76 13.53 -5.76 2.44
N SER A 77 14.61 -5.22 2.99
CA SER A 77 15.30 -4.05 2.44
C SER A 77 16.81 -4.23 2.46
N THR A 78 17.46 -3.88 1.36
CA THR A 78 18.92 -3.93 1.24
C THR A 78 19.47 -2.59 0.81
N ALA A 79 20.65 -2.25 1.33
CA ALA A 79 21.44 -1.09 0.91
C ALA A 79 22.86 -1.55 0.58
N GLN A 80 23.30 -1.33 -0.66
CA GLN A 80 24.63 -1.74 -1.11
C GLN A 80 25.34 -0.55 -1.76
N ARG A 81 26.48 -0.16 -1.19
CA ARG A 81 27.37 0.84 -1.77
C ARG A 81 28.44 0.15 -2.60
N GLN A 82 28.73 0.69 -3.78
CA GLN A 82 29.80 0.24 -4.65
C GLN A 82 30.77 1.40 -4.91
N THR A 83 32.05 1.14 -4.69
CA THR A 83 33.13 2.07 -5.03
C THR A 83 34.03 1.45 -6.10
N GLY A 84 34.51 2.27 -7.04
CA GLY A 84 35.35 1.83 -8.14
C GLY A 84 34.69 0.80 -9.06
N VAL A 85 35.51 -0.10 -9.58
CA VAL A 85 35.08 -1.16 -10.51
C VAL A 85 34.36 -2.28 -9.75
N GLY A 86 33.20 -2.67 -10.24
CA GLY A 86 32.41 -3.77 -9.68
C GLY A 86 30.96 -3.75 -10.14
N ALA A 87 30.17 -4.71 -9.69
CA ALA A 87 28.75 -4.77 -10.04
C ALA A 87 27.89 -5.06 -8.80
N VAL A 88 26.79 -4.33 -8.68
CA VAL A 88 25.68 -4.64 -7.76
C VAL A 88 24.54 -5.20 -8.59
N THR A 89 24.07 -6.40 -8.23
CA THR A 89 22.96 -7.05 -8.94
C THR A 89 21.77 -7.17 -8.02
N ILE A 90 20.65 -6.57 -8.42
CA ILE A 90 19.35 -6.79 -7.79
C ILE A 90 18.61 -7.82 -8.65
N THR A 91 18.35 -8.99 -8.08
CA THR A 91 17.60 -10.05 -8.77
C THR A 91 16.16 -9.61 -9.07
N ALA A 92 15.56 -10.22 -10.09
CA ALA A 92 14.14 -10.04 -10.37
C ALA A 92 13.29 -10.30 -9.12
N GLY A 93 12.16 -9.60 -9.00
CA GLY A 93 11.28 -9.71 -7.84
C GLY A 93 11.41 -8.58 -6.80
N ALA A 94 12.23 -7.56 -7.07
CA ALA A 94 12.23 -6.35 -6.24
C ALA A 94 10.90 -5.58 -6.39
N ARG A 95 10.48 -4.86 -5.35
CA ARG A 95 9.32 -3.96 -5.39
C ARG A 95 9.73 -2.53 -5.68
N SER A 96 10.90 -2.13 -5.19
CA SER A 96 11.56 -0.89 -5.59
C SER A 96 13.06 -1.07 -5.68
N VAL A 97 13.69 -0.27 -6.53
CA VAL A 97 15.12 -0.12 -6.65
C VAL A 97 15.42 1.37 -6.78
N THR A 98 16.31 1.91 -5.96
CA THR A 98 16.76 3.31 -6.02
C THR A 98 18.27 3.35 -6.15
N LEU A 99 18.76 4.07 -7.15
CA LEU A 99 20.17 4.40 -7.34
C LEU A 99 20.44 5.85 -6.95
N LEU A 100 21.53 6.09 -6.24
CA LEU A 100 22.12 7.42 -6.08
C LEU A 100 23.60 7.37 -6.45
N VAL A 101 24.03 8.26 -7.35
CA VAL A 101 25.42 8.33 -7.83
C VAL A 101 26.12 9.54 -7.23
N PHE A 102 27.17 9.30 -6.44
CA PHE A 102 27.98 10.34 -5.81
C PHE A 102 29.18 10.74 -6.68
N ALA A 103 29.82 9.77 -7.33
CA ALA A 103 30.97 10.01 -8.21
C ALA A 103 31.01 9.03 -9.39
N GLY A 104 31.73 9.42 -10.44
CA GLY A 104 31.90 8.63 -11.66
C GLY A 104 30.66 8.64 -12.56
N SER A 105 30.55 7.62 -13.40
CA SER A 105 29.44 7.41 -14.32
C SER A 105 29.12 5.93 -14.46
N PRO A 106 28.64 5.26 -13.38
CA PRO A 106 28.20 3.88 -13.46
C PRO A 106 27.09 3.69 -14.50
N THR A 107 26.91 2.46 -14.96
CA THR A 107 25.84 2.11 -15.90
C THR A 107 24.82 1.19 -15.26
N VAL A 108 23.55 1.35 -15.64
CA VAL A 108 22.44 0.48 -15.23
C VAL A 108 21.93 -0.30 -16.43
N ALA A 109 21.88 -1.63 -16.33
CA ALA A 109 21.21 -2.51 -17.28
C ALA A 109 20.01 -3.19 -16.61
N ILE A 110 18.89 -3.29 -17.32
CA ILE A 110 17.64 -3.88 -16.82
C ILE A 110 17.25 -5.02 -17.75
N GLY A 111 17.01 -6.22 -17.21
CA GLY A 111 16.55 -7.38 -17.98
C GLY A 111 17.54 -7.85 -19.06
N GLY A 112 18.83 -7.52 -18.93
CA GLY A 112 19.83 -7.76 -19.97
C GLY A 112 19.79 -6.78 -21.15
N GLY A 113 18.99 -5.71 -21.05
CA GLY A 113 18.95 -4.62 -22.02
C GLY A 113 20.22 -3.77 -22.04
N ALA A 114 20.24 -2.79 -22.94
CA ALA A 114 21.38 -1.88 -23.11
C ALA A 114 21.65 -1.09 -21.82
N ALA A 115 22.92 -1.00 -21.44
CA ALA A 115 23.34 -0.31 -20.24
C ALA A 115 23.29 1.22 -20.45
N VAL A 116 22.64 1.93 -19.52
CA VAL A 116 22.49 3.40 -19.55
C VAL A 116 23.40 4.03 -18.51
N ALA A 117 24.16 5.05 -18.89
CA ALA A 117 25.06 5.76 -17.99
C ALA A 117 24.33 6.75 -17.08
N PHE A 118 24.69 6.74 -15.80
CA PHE A 118 24.19 7.66 -14.77
C PHE A 118 25.36 8.48 -14.23
N PRO A 119 25.50 9.77 -14.60
CA PRO A 119 26.62 10.59 -14.15
C PRO A 119 26.50 10.97 -12.67
N ALA A 120 27.60 11.42 -12.06
CA ALA A 120 27.62 11.94 -10.70
C ALA A 120 26.52 12.99 -10.47
N GLY A 121 25.82 12.89 -9.34
CA GLY A 121 24.68 13.74 -8.99
C GLY A 121 23.34 13.26 -9.52
N SER A 122 23.30 12.17 -10.31
CA SER A 122 22.05 11.56 -10.77
C SER A 122 21.47 10.57 -9.75
N SER A 123 20.15 10.42 -9.80
CA SER A 123 19.42 9.37 -9.12
C SER A 123 18.34 8.79 -10.02
N GLY A 124 17.92 7.56 -9.73
CA GLY A 124 16.85 6.88 -10.45
C GLY A 124 16.09 5.96 -9.50
N THR A 125 14.77 5.95 -9.61
CA THR A 125 13.91 5.04 -8.84
C THR A 125 13.01 4.28 -9.81
N TRP A 126 12.96 2.96 -9.63
CA TRP A 126 12.00 2.07 -10.26
C TRP A 126 11.18 1.43 -9.17
N SER A 127 9.85 1.44 -9.31
CA SER A 127 8.95 0.86 -8.34
C SER A 127 7.71 0.31 -9.01
N VAL A 128 7.06 -0.63 -8.34
CA VAL A 128 5.72 -1.06 -8.71
C VAL A 128 4.69 0.06 -8.50
N ASP A 129 3.63 0.10 -9.30
CA ASP A 129 2.69 1.23 -9.35
C ASP A 129 1.77 1.30 -8.12
N GLN A 130 1.44 0.17 -7.49
CA GLN A 130 0.48 0.15 -6.39
C GLN A 130 1.05 -0.33 -5.06
N GLY A 131 2.29 -0.82 -5.00
CA GLY A 131 3.05 -1.07 -3.76
C GLY A 131 2.35 -1.93 -2.70
N GLY A 132 1.18 -2.51 -2.99
CA GLY A 132 0.24 -3.00 -1.96
C GLY A 132 -0.52 -4.25 -2.37
N LYS A 133 -0.50 -4.63 -3.65
CA LYS A 133 -1.03 -5.93 -4.07
C LYS A 133 0.03 -7.01 -3.86
N ASN A 134 -0.37 -8.11 -3.25
CA ASN A 134 0.48 -9.29 -3.04
C ASN A 134 1.00 -9.80 -4.40
N GLY A 135 2.31 -10.09 -4.48
CA GLY A 135 2.95 -10.63 -5.68
C GLY A 135 3.30 -9.60 -6.77
N GLU A 136 2.99 -8.31 -6.53
CA GLU A 136 3.40 -7.20 -7.39
C GLU A 136 4.91 -6.96 -7.27
N LYS A 137 5.62 -7.10 -8.40
CA LYS A 137 7.08 -7.07 -8.46
C LYS A 137 7.60 -6.55 -9.80
N LEU A 138 8.80 -5.96 -9.77
CA LEU A 138 9.61 -5.69 -10.94
C LEU A 138 10.08 -7.04 -11.52
N GLN A 139 9.77 -7.26 -12.80
CA GLN A 139 9.97 -8.55 -13.45
C GLN A 139 11.42 -8.81 -13.83
N ASP A 140 12.20 -7.75 -14.00
CA ASP A 140 13.56 -7.81 -14.49
C ASP A 140 14.60 -7.64 -13.38
N ALA A 141 15.76 -8.25 -13.57
CA ALA A 141 16.95 -7.98 -12.76
C ALA A 141 17.59 -6.64 -13.15
N PHE A 142 18.19 -5.96 -12.18
CA PHE A 142 18.95 -4.74 -12.37
C PHE A 142 20.44 -5.02 -12.11
N VAL A 143 21.29 -4.58 -13.03
CA VAL A 143 22.75 -4.67 -12.88
C VAL A 143 23.34 -3.28 -12.93
N PHE A 144 23.91 -2.84 -11.81
CA PHE A 144 24.60 -1.57 -11.64
C PHE A 144 26.10 -1.81 -11.74
N THR A 145 26.74 -1.31 -12.78
CA THR A 145 28.17 -1.54 -13.04
C THR A 145 28.97 -0.27 -12.78
N GLY A 146 29.86 -0.33 -11.79
CA GLY A 146 30.83 0.70 -11.49
C GLY A 146 32.05 0.61 -12.38
N VAL A 147 32.58 1.78 -12.73
CA VAL A 147 33.89 1.97 -13.37
C VAL A 147 34.88 2.60 -12.39
N ALA A 148 36.17 2.68 -12.75
CA ALA A 148 37.17 3.36 -11.93
C ALA A 148 36.71 4.79 -11.55
N GLY A 149 36.83 5.13 -10.26
CA GLY A 149 36.35 6.41 -9.72
C GLY A 149 34.83 6.50 -9.47
N SER A 150 34.07 5.42 -9.68
CA SER A 150 32.64 5.40 -9.32
C SER A 150 32.44 5.35 -7.81
N ASP A 151 31.36 5.96 -7.35
CA ASP A 151 30.85 5.83 -6.00
C ASP A 151 29.33 6.00 -6.04
N PHE A 152 28.60 4.94 -5.72
CA PHE A 152 27.14 4.95 -5.76
C PHE A 152 26.55 3.99 -4.73
N ILE A 153 25.29 4.22 -4.38
CA ILE A 153 24.52 3.31 -3.52
C ILE A 153 23.25 2.87 -4.24
N VAL A 154 22.92 1.59 -4.08
CA VAL A 154 21.69 0.97 -4.54
C VAL A 154 20.89 0.55 -3.31
N LEU A 155 19.64 0.99 -3.24
CA LEU A 155 18.65 0.56 -2.27
C LEU A 155 17.64 -0.32 -3.00
N SER A 156 17.19 -1.40 -2.39
CA SER A 156 16.06 -2.16 -2.94
C SER A 156 15.18 -2.73 -1.85
N THR A 157 13.90 -2.88 -2.19
CA THR A 157 12.92 -3.57 -1.34
C THR A 157 12.39 -4.79 -2.06
N ARG A 158 11.99 -5.81 -1.32
CA ARG A 158 11.28 -6.99 -1.86
C ARG A 158 10.27 -7.53 -0.87
N GLU A 159 9.23 -8.18 -1.37
CA GLU A 159 8.35 -9.01 -0.54
C GLU A 159 9.11 -10.28 -0.10
N LEU A 160 8.89 -10.72 1.14
CA LEU A 160 9.44 -11.94 1.73
C LEU A 160 8.60 -13.18 1.41
#